data_AF-A0A351HYF2-F1
#
_entry.id   AF-A0A351HYF2-F1
#
_cell.length_a   1.000
_cell.length_b   1.000
_cell.length_c   1.000
_cell.angle_alpha   90.00
_cell.angle_beta   90.00
_cell.angle_gamma   90.00
#
_symmetry.space_group_name_H-M   'P 1'
#
loop_
_entity.id
_entity.type
_entity.pdbx_description
1 polymer ?
#
loop_
_entity_poly.entity_id
_entity_poly.type
_entity_poly.pdbx_seq_one_letter_code
_entity_poly.pdbx_strand_id
1 'polypeptide(L)' 'MNQELWEKCVTYHGHHCPGLAIGVRASLEAIKALSLDMSSND' A
#
# COMPACT_ATOMS: atom_id res chain seq x y z
N MET A 1 -9.49 0.17 1.15
CA MET A 1 -8.15 -0.47 1.07
C MET A 1 -8.38 -1.94 0.81
N ASN A 2 -7.73 -2.54 -0.19
CA ASN A 2 -7.85 -3.98 -0.43
C ASN A 2 -7.22 -4.72 0.77
N GLN A 3 -7.96 -5.65 1.36
CA GLN A 3 -7.52 -6.45 2.50
C GLN A 3 -6.28 -7.28 2.17
N GLU A 4 -6.21 -7.84 0.97
CA GLU A 4 -5.08 -8.64 0.49
C GLU A 4 -3.79 -7.80 0.40
N LEU A 5 -3.90 -6.57 -0.11
CA LEU A 5 -2.76 -5.64 -0.18
C LEU A 5 -2.25 -5.31 1.23
N TRP A 6 -3.16 -5.06 2.17
CA TRP A 6 -2.80 -4.78 3.55
C TRP A 6 -2.06 -5.95 4.20
N GLU A 7 -2.56 -7.17 4.04
CA GLU A 7 -1.93 -8.38 4.57
C GLU A 7 -0.53 -8.62 3.98
N LYS A 8 -0.35 -8.37 2.68
CA LYS A 8 0.97 -8.38 2.02
C LYS A 8 1.92 -7.34 2.62
N CYS A 9 1.46 -6.09 2.78
CA CYS A 9 2.26 -5.02 3.38
C CYS A 9 2.66 -5.33 4.82
N VAL A 10 1.75 -5.89 5.62
CA VAL A 10 2.02 -6.28 7.01
C VAL A 10 3.02 -7.42 7.07
N THR A 11 2.86 -8.43 6.21
CA THR A 11 3.77 -9.59 6.13
C THR A 11 5.20 -9.13 5.80
N TYR A 12 5.34 -8.22 4.84
CA TYR A 12 6.64 -7.67 4.47
C TYR A 12 7.24 -6.76 5.55
N HIS A 13 6.42 -5.91 6.18
CA HIS A 13 6.87 -5.00 7.24
C HIS A 13 7.13 -5.72 8.58
N GLY A 14 6.51 -6.87 8.80
CA GLY A 14 6.69 -7.74 9.95
C GLY A 14 5.79 -7.45 11.15
N HIS A 15 5.00 -6.36 11.13
CA HIS A 15 4.04 -6.06 12.20
C HIS A 15 2.97 -5.05 11.75
N HIS A 16 1.89 -4.95 12.52
CA HIS A 16 0.92 -3.87 12.41
C HIS A 16 1.37 -2.66 13.23
N CYS A 17 1.44 -1.49 12.62
CA CYS A 17 1.58 -0.23 13.34
C CYS A 17 0.80 0.90 12.65
N PRO A 18 0.43 1.97 13.38
CA PRO A 18 -0.25 3.13 12.80
C PRO A 18 0.55 3.77 11.66
N GLY A 19 1.89 3.78 11.76
CA GLY A 19 2.78 4.31 10.73
C GLY A 19 2.65 3.56 9.41
N LEU A 20 2.61 2.22 9.44
CA LEU A 20 2.39 1.39 8.25
C LEU A 20 1.02 1.70 7.62
N ALA A 21 -0.04 1.81 8.43
CA ALA A 21 -1.37 2.12 7.91
C ALA A 21 -1.43 3.49 7.23
N ILE A 22 -0.75 4.50 7.78
CA ILE A 22 -0.62 5.82 7.17
C ILE A 22 0.17 5.73 5.87
N GLY A 23 1.32 5.06 5.88
CA GLY A 23 2.18 4.90 4.70
C GLY A 23 1.46 4.23 3.53
N VAL A 24 0.77 3.11 3.76
CA VAL A 24 0.02 2.41 2.70
C VAL A 24 -1.05 3.33 2.09
N ARG A 25 -1.79 4.07 2.90
CA ARG A 25 -2.79 5.03 2.39
C ARG A 25 -2.14 6.16 1.60
N ALA A 26 -1.08 6.76 2.13
CA ALA A 26 -0.36 7.84 1.46
C ALA A 26 0.17 7.40 0.09
N SER A 27 0.75 6.21 -0.01
CA SER A 27 1.22 5.65 -1.28
C SER A 27 0.09 5.43 -2.29
N LEU A 28 -1.05 4.88 -1.84
CA LEU A 28 -2.22 4.69 -2.70
C LEU A 28 -2.80 6.02 -3.22
N GLU A 29 -2.84 7.05 -2.40
CA GLU A 29 -3.28 8.39 -2.85
C GLU A 29 -2.25 9.04 -3.77
N ALA A 30 -0.94 8.84 -3.53
CA ALA A 30 0.11 9.34 -4.42
C ALA A 30 0.03 8.71 -5.82
N ILE A 31 -0.22 7.40 -5.91
CA ILE A 31 -0.44 6.70 -7.19
C ILE A 31 -1.56 7.36 -8.00
N LYS A 32 -2.70 7.67 -7.36
CA LYS A 32 -3.82 8.35 -8.01
C LYS A 32 -3.46 9.78 -8.40
N ALA A 33 -2.83 10.53 -7.49
CA ALA A 33 -2.48 11.93 -7.71
C ALA A 33 -1.48 12.11 -8.86
N LEU A 34 -0.61 11.12 -9.06
CA LEU A 34 0.40 11.10 -10.11
C LEU A 34 -0.07 10.38 -11.37
N SER A 35 -1.31 9.90 -11.42
CA SER A 35 -1.87 9.12 -12.54
C SER A 35 -0.97 7.94 -12.95
N LEU A 36 -0.35 7.28 -11.97
CA LEU A 36 0.49 6.12 -12.23
C LEU A 36 -0.40 4.91 -12.51
N ASP A 37 -0.11 4.23 -13.62
CA ASP A 37 -0.72 2.93 -13.87
C ASP A 37 -0.04 1.87 -12.99
N MET A 38 -0.86 1.17 -12.19
CA MET A 38 -0.42 0.07 -11.34
C MET A 38 -0.54 -1.26 -12.08
N SER A 39 -0.43 -1.27 -13.41
CA SER A 39 -0.39 -2.50 -14.17
C SER A 39 0.81 -3.32 -13.70
N SER A 40 0.50 -4.53 -13.24
CA SER A 40 1.48 -5.49 -12.74
C SER A 40 2.54 -5.72 -13.80
N ASN A 41 3.77 -5.31 -13.53
CA ASN A 41 4.92 -5.88 -14.20
C ASN A 41 5.53 -6.90 -13.24
N ASP A 42 4.87 -8.06 -13.16
CA ASP A 42 5.38 -9.27 -12.49
C ASP A 42 6.41 -9.98 -13.39
#